data_AF-A0A9D8PFG9-F1
#
_entry.id   AF-A0A9D8PFG9-F1
#
_cell.length_a   1.000
_cell.length_b   1.000
_cell.length_c   1.000
_cell.angle_alpha   90.00
_cell.angle_beta   90.00
_cell.angle_gamma   90.00
#
_symmetry.space_group_name_H-M   'P 1'
#
loop_
_entity.id
_entity.type
_entity.pdbx_description
1 polymer ?
#
loop_
_entity_poly.entity_id
_entity_poly.type
_entity_poly.pdbx_seq_one_letter_code
_entity_poly.pdbx_strand_id
1 'polypeptide(L)'
;MPDALLLSLIMMLAGIGILNPAAQNASIDINPEKIGAISGLRGMFSNTGGILGTTGIILALSHFDDKVAGLEHIFFAMAFILLLSIPLVLLIPERVNRPPAAKAGAPPTV
;
A
#
# COMPACT_ATOMS: atom_id res chain seq x y z
N MET A 1 -19.32 -22.96 -10.49
CA MET A 1 -18.01 -22.30 -10.63
C MET A 1 -18.01 -20.82 -11.06
N PRO A 2 -19.14 -20.11 -11.31
CA PRO A 2 -19.08 -18.68 -11.67
C PRO A 2 -18.69 -17.77 -10.48
N ASP A 3 -19.01 -18.16 -9.25
CA ASP A 3 -18.78 -17.36 -8.04
C ASP A 3 -17.28 -17.22 -7.71
N ALA A 4 -16.51 -18.29 -7.94
CA ALA A 4 -15.05 -18.28 -7.77
C ALA A 4 -14.34 -17.36 -8.77
N LEU A 5 -14.86 -17.25 -10.01
CA LEU A 5 -14.35 -16.34 -11.03
C LEU A 5 -14.69 -14.88 -10.70
N LEU A 6 -15.88 -14.64 -10.14
CA LEU A 6 -16.28 -13.30 -9.69
C LEU A 6 -15.37 -12.83 -8.54
N LEU A 7 -15.10 -13.72 -7.57
CA LEU A 7 -14.22 -13.41 -6.44
C LEU A 7 -12.78 -13.15 -6.89
N SER A 8 -12.24 -13.94 -7.80
CA SER A 8 -10.88 -13.74 -8.32
C SER A 8 -10.78 -12.44 -9.13
N LEU A 9 -11.81 -12.10 -9.90
CA LEU A 9 -11.88 -10.84 -10.66
C LEU A 9 -11.94 -9.63 -9.73
N ILE A 10 -12.76 -9.67 -8.67
CA ILE A 10 -12.84 -8.61 -7.67
C ILE A 10 -11.50 -8.43 -6.96
N MET A 11 -10.85 -9.54 -6.56
CA MET A 11 -9.52 -9.49 -5.93
C MET A 11 -8.46 -8.89 -6.86
N MET A 12 -8.48 -9.25 -8.15
CA MET A 12 -7.55 -8.74 -9.16
C MET A 12 -7.72 -7.23 -9.39
N LEU A 13 -8.97 -6.77 -9.47
CA LEU A 13 -9.29 -5.37 -9.75
C LEU A 13 -9.12 -4.46 -8.53
N ALA A 14 -9.51 -4.92 -7.34
CA ALA A 14 -9.51 -4.10 -6.12
C ALA A 14 -8.12 -3.97 -5.48
N GLY A 15 -7.28 -5.01 -5.55
CA GLY A 15 -6.03 -5.06 -4.77
C GLY A 15 -4.81 -4.42 -5.43
N ILE A 16 -4.68 -4.54 -6.76
CA ILE A 16 -3.41 -4.22 -7.45
C ILE A 16 -3.54 -3.00 -8.37
N GLY A 17 -4.73 -2.73 -8.92
CA GLY A 17 -4.92 -1.76 -10.01
C GLY A 17 -4.99 -0.29 -9.60
N ILE A 18 -5.50 0.04 -8.41
CA ILE A 18 -5.84 1.43 -8.04
C ILE A 18 -4.86 2.02 -7.02
N LEU A 19 -4.50 1.23 -5.98
CA LEU A 19 -3.70 1.72 -4.86
C LEU A 19 -2.21 1.91 -5.25
N ASN A 20 -1.69 0.97 -6.04
CA ASN A 20 -0.28 0.93 -6.39
C ASN A 20 0.19 2.11 -7.27
N PRO A 21 -0.52 2.51 -8.35
CA PRO A 21 -0.12 3.68 -9.13
C PRO A 21 -0.27 4.99 -8.35
N ALA A 22 -1.34 5.14 -7.54
CA ALA A 22 -1.52 6.33 -6.72
C ALA A 22 -0.40 6.50 -5.68
N ALA A 23 -0.03 5.41 -4.98
CA ALA A 23 1.07 5.41 -4.02
C ALA A 23 2.44 5.63 -4.69
N GLN A 24 2.64 5.12 -5.90
CA GLN A 24 3.86 5.37 -6.69
C GLN A 24 3.98 6.85 -7.05
N ASN A 25 2.92 7.46 -7.57
CA ASN A 25 2.93 8.88 -7.94
C ASN A 25 3.15 9.79 -6.71
N ALA A 26 2.47 9.52 -5.60
CA ALA A 26 2.67 10.26 -4.35
C ALA A 26 4.12 10.18 -3.83
N SER A 27 4.77 9.02 -3.98
CA SER A 27 6.16 8.84 -3.53
C SER A 27 7.18 9.70 -4.30
N ILE A 28 6.88 10.01 -5.57
CA ILE A 28 7.70 10.88 -6.42
C ILE A 28 7.52 12.35 -5.98
N ASP A 29 6.27 12.74 -5.67
CA ASP A 29 5.93 14.12 -5.31
C ASP A 29 6.48 14.55 -3.94
N ILE A 30 6.67 13.61 -3.00
CA ILE A 30 7.16 13.89 -1.64
C ILE A 30 8.59 14.45 -1.65
N ASN A 31 9.52 13.82 -2.38
CA ASN A 31 10.89 14.32 -2.51
C ASN A 31 11.56 13.80 -3.80
N PRO A 32 11.61 14.60 -4.86
CA PRO A 32 12.12 14.18 -6.17
C PRO A 32 13.63 13.88 -6.15
N GLU A 33 14.39 14.45 -5.22
CA GLU A 33 15.84 14.19 -5.11
C GLU A 33 16.14 12.84 -4.44
N LYS A 34 15.17 12.28 -3.71
CA LYS A 34 15.33 11.05 -2.91
C LYS A 34 14.42 9.90 -3.38
N ILE A 35 13.98 9.92 -4.64
CA ILE A 35 13.07 8.90 -5.21
C ILE A 35 13.60 7.48 -4.99
N GLY A 36 14.91 7.25 -5.17
CA GLY A 36 15.52 5.93 -4.96
C GLY A 36 15.38 5.42 -3.53
N ALA A 37 15.62 6.28 -2.53
CA ALA A 37 15.50 5.90 -1.12
C ALA A 37 14.03 5.70 -0.71
N ILE A 38 13.12 6.57 -1.17
CA ILE A 38 11.69 6.46 -0.86
C ILE A 38 11.07 5.22 -1.51
N SER A 39 11.38 4.96 -2.78
CA SER A 39 10.91 3.76 -3.48
C SER A 39 11.49 2.48 -2.87
N GLY A 40 12.76 2.49 -2.46
CA GLY A 40 13.39 1.40 -1.71
C GLY A 40 12.68 1.12 -0.39
N LEU A 41 12.47 2.14 0.45
CA LEU A 41 11.74 1.99 1.71
C LEU A 41 10.32 1.45 1.49
N ARG A 42 9.57 2.00 0.52
CA ARG A 42 8.25 1.50 0.16
C ARG A 42 8.29 0.03 -0.26
N GLY A 43 9.24 -0.34 -1.13
CA GLY A 43 9.43 -1.72 -1.56
C GLY A 43 9.73 -2.67 -0.39
N MET A 44 10.58 -2.24 0.55
CA MET A 44 10.86 -3.01 1.77
C MET A 44 9.60 -3.19 2.62
N PHE A 45 8.82 -2.13 2.87
CA PHE A 45 7.55 -2.24 3.62
C PHE A 45 6.55 -3.16 2.92
N SER A 46 6.39 -3.06 1.60
CA SER A 46 5.50 -3.95 0.84
C SER A 46 5.97 -5.42 0.91
N ASN A 47 7.26 -5.67 0.73
CA ASN A 47 7.81 -7.02 0.78
C ASN A 47 7.73 -7.63 2.19
N THR A 48 8.15 -6.89 3.21
CA THR A 48 8.05 -7.32 4.61
C THR A 48 6.59 -7.54 5.02
N GLY A 49 5.68 -6.64 4.61
CA GLY A 49 4.25 -6.81 4.84
C GLY A 49 3.70 -8.07 4.17
N GLY A 50 4.12 -8.38 2.94
CA GLY A 50 3.75 -9.62 2.25
C GLY A 50 4.25 -10.87 2.97
N ILE A 51 5.50 -10.88 3.45
CA ILE A 51 6.07 -11.99 4.21
C ILE A 51 5.34 -12.19 5.54
N LEU A 52 5.15 -11.11 6.31
CA LEU A 52 4.43 -11.17 7.59
C LEU A 52 2.98 -11.58 7.41
N GLY A 53 2.30 -11.05 6.38
CA GLY A 53 0.92 -11.38 6.06
C GLY A 53 0.75 -12.84 5.69
N THR A 54 1.53 -13.34 4.73
CA THR A 54 1.46 -14.74 4.29
C THR A 54 1.83 -15.71 5.41
N THR A 55 2.91 -15.44 6.14
CA THR A 55 3.34 -16.27 7.27
C THR A 55 2.30 -16.25 8.40
N GLY A 56 1.74 -15.08 8.69
CA GLY A 56 0.67 -14.91 9.68
C GLY A 56 -0.61 -15.66 9.32
N ILE A 57 -1.01 -15.62 8.04
CA ILE A 57 -2.16 -16.37 7.54
C ILE A 57 -1.93 -17.88 7.71
N ILE A 58 -0.76 -18.39 7.29
CA ILE A 58 -0.44 -19.82 7.40
C ILE A 58 -0.43 -20.26 8.86
N LEU A 59 0.20 -19.47 9.75
CA LEU A 59 0.25 -19.76 11.17
C LEU A 59 -1.13 -19.70 11.82
N ALA A 60 -1.96 -18.71 11.50
CA ALA A 60 -3.32 -18.64 12.02
C ALA A 60 -4.14 -19.84 11.55
N LEU A 61 -4.05 -20.18 10.26
CA LEU A 61 -4.78 -21.29 9.65
C LEU A 61 -4.37 -22.66 10.19
N SER A 62 -3.14 -22.82 10.70
CA SER A 62 -2.69 -24.08 11.29
C SER A 62 -3.49 -24.44 12.57
N HIS A 63 -4.09 -23.47 13.25
CA HIS A 63 -4.87 -23.65 14.46
C HIS A 63 -6.35 -24.00 14.22
N PHE A 64 -6.80 -23.97 12.96
CA PHE A 64 -8.18 -24.35 12.61
C PHE A 64 -8.23 -25.80 12.13
N ASP A 65 -9.16 -26.59 12.64
CA ASP A 65 -9.42 -27.95 12.13
C ASP A 65 -10.08 -27.89 10.74
N ASP A 66 -11.10 -27.02 10.59
CA ASP A 66 -11.71 -26.70 9.29
C ASP A 66 -10.96 -25.54 8.62
N LYS A 67 -10.25 -25.85 7.54
CA LYS A 67 -9.46 -24.87 6.78
C LYS A 67 -10.32 -23.87 6.00
N VAL A 68 -11.54 -24.24 5.60
CA VAL A 68 -12.43 -23.36 4.85
C VAL A 68 -12.96 -22.26 5.78
N ALA A 69 -13.52 -22.66 6.92
CA ALA A 69 -13.97 -21.72 7.95
C ALA A 69 -12.81 -20.87 8.49
N GLY A 70 -11.61 -21.46 8.66
CA GLY A 70 -10.41 -20.74 9.08
C GLY A 70 -10.02 -19.63 8.09
N LEU A 71 -10.00 -19.91 6.79
CA LEU A 71 -9.70 -18.90 5.77
C LEU A 71 -10.75 -17.78 5.73
N GLU A 72 -12.02 -18.11 5.91
CA GLU A 72 -13.10 -17.10 5.97
C GLU A 72 -12.85 -16.10 7.11
N HIS A 73 -12.59 -16.58 8.33
CA HIS A 73 -12.30 -15.73 9.48
C HIS A 73 -11.02 -14.91 9.31
N ILE A 74 -9.96 -15.52 8.78
CA ILE A 74 -8.67 -14.85 8.57
C ILE A 74 -8.81 -13.73 7.53
N PHE A 75 -9.49 -13.98 6.41
CA PHE A 75 -9.73 -12.95 5.41
C PHE A 75 -10.67 -11.84 5.90
N PHE A 76 -11.66 -12.17 6.72
CA PHE A 76 -12.49 -11.17 7.37
C PHE A 76 -11.67 -10.26 8.31
N ALA A 77 -10.75 -10.84 9.09
CA ALA A 77 -9.82 -10.08 9.93
C ALA A 77 -8.86 -9.20 9.09
N MET A 78 -8.33 -9.72 7.98
CA MET A 78 -7.50 -8.95 7.04
C MET A 78 -8.27 -7.78 6.42
N ALA A 79 -9.54 -7.98 6.05
CA ALA A 79 -10.39 -6.90 5.55
C ALA A 79 -10.60 -5.81 6.61
N PHE A 80 -10.75 -6.19 7.89
CA PHE A 80 -10.86 -5.23 8.98
C PHE A 80 -9.55 -4.44 9.18
N ILE A 81 -8.39 -5.10 9.11
CA ILE A 81 -7.08 -4.43 9.19
C ILE A 81 -6.91 -3.45 8.02
N LEU A 82 -7.33 -3.82 6.82
CA LEU A 82 -7.32 -2.92 5.67
C LEU A 82 -8.23 -1.71 5.90
N LEU A 83 -9.42 -1.91 6.47
CA LEU A 83 -10.33 -0.82 6.81
C LEU A 83 -9.75 0.12 7.87
N LEU A 84 -9.07 -0.44 8.89
CA LEU A 84 -8.37 0.34 9.91
C LEU A 84 -7.16 1.13 9.37
N SER A 85 -6.63 0.74 8.21
CA SER A 85 -5.56 1.52 7.57
C SER A 85 -6.06 2.85 6.99
N ILE A 86 -7.34 2.96 6.65
CA ILE A 86 -7.95 4.18 6.09
C ILE A 86 -7.77 5.40 7.02
N PRO A 87 -8.20 5.39 8.30
CA PRO A 87 -8.00 6.52 9.19
C PRO A 87 -6.51 6.82 9.42
N LEU A 88 -5.65 5.81 9.36
CA LEU A 88 -4.20 6.00 9.50
C LEU A 88 -3.61 6.79 8.32
N VAL A 89 -4.07 6.52 7.11
CA VAL A 89 -3.72 7.29 5.90
C VAL A 89 -4.25 8.72 5.99
N LEU A 90 -5.47 8.92 6.47
CA LEU A 90 -6.08 10.25 6.63
C LEU A 90 -5.38 11.11 7.70
N LEU A 91 -4.63 10.49 8.62
CA LEU A 91 -3.82 11.20 9.61
C LEU A 91 -2.52 11.78 9.03
N ILE A 92 -2.10 11.34 7.84
CA ILE A 92 -0.88 11.83 7.19
C ILE A 92 -1.11 13.29 6.77
N PRO A 93 -0.36 14.26 7.30
CA PRO A 93 -0.55 15.66 6.94
C PRO A 93 -0.28 15.91 5.45
N GLU A 94 -1.28 16.41 4.74
CA GLU A 94 -1.08 17.01 3.42
C GLU A 94 -0.36 18.35 3.62
N ARG A 95 0.99 18.38 3.56
CA ARG A 95 1.87 19.52 3.17
C ARG A 95 3.25 19.42 3.83
N VAL A 96 4.27 19.17 3.00
CA VAL A 96 5.58 19.82 3.20
C VAL A 96 5.41 21.25 2.69
N ASN A 97 5.51 22.23 3.58
CA ASN A 97 5.59 23.64 3.20
C ASN A 97 6.78 23.83 2.25
N ARG A 98 6.57 23.85 0.92
CA ARG A 98 7.57 24.38 -0.01
C ARG A 98 7.57 25.90 0.13
N PRO A 99 8.69 26.54 0.49
CA PRO A 99 8.84 27.96 0.25
C PRO A 99 8.59 28.25 -1.23
N PRO A 100 7.97 29.40 -1.58
CA PRO A 100 7.82 29.81 -2.97
C PRO A 100 9.18 29.74 -3.67
N ALA A 101 9.23 29.11 -4.85
CA ALA A 101 10.44 29.01 -5.64
C ALA A 101 11.11 30.40 -5.73
N ALA A 102 12.24 30.54 -5.04
CA ALA A 102 13.07 31.73 -5.16
C ALA A 102 13.58 31.76 -6.60
N LYS A 103 12.89 32.53 -7.45
CA LYS A 103 13.30 33.06 -8.76
C LYS A 103 14.46 32.29 -9.42
N ALA A 104 14.19 31.10 -9.94
CA ALA A 104 15.10 30.40 -10.85
C ALA A 104 15.01 31.01 -12.26
N GLY A 105 15.32 32.31 -12.37
CA GLY A 105 15.13 33.09 -13.59
C GLY A 105 15.98 34.35 -13.67
N ALA A 106 17.18 34.34 -13.08
CA ALA A 106 18.20 35.34 -13.41
C ALA A 106 19.13 34.74 -14.48
N PRO A 107 19.16 35.29 -15.72
CA PRO A 107 20.14 34.87 -16.71
C PRO A 107 21.56 35.18 -16.19
N PRO A 108 22.58 34.40 -16.62
CA PRO A 108 23.96 34.66 -16.22
C PRO A 108 24.36 36.08 -16.66
N THR A 109 24.77 36.90 -15.70
CA THR A 109 25.38 38.20 -15.95
C THR A 109 26.83 37.99 -16.36
N VAL A 110 27.06 38.17 -17.67
CA VAL A 110 28.32 38.42 -18.41
C VAL A 110 29.44 37.39 -18.24
#